data_AF-A0A1F9BJI9-F1
#
_entry.id   AF-A0A1F9BJI9-F1
#
_cell.length_a   1.000
_cell.length_b   1.000
_cell.length_c   1.000
_cell.angle_alpha   90.00
_cell.angle_beta   90.00
_cell.angle_gamma   90.00
#
_symmetry.space_group_name_H-M   'P 1'
#
loop_
_entity.id
_entity.type
_entity.pdbx_description
1 polymer ?
#
loop_
_entity_poly.entity_id
_entity_poly.type
_entity_poly.pdbx_seq_one_letter_code
_entity_poly.pdbx_strand_id
1 'polypeptide(L)'
;MPYIQAASRKELDGLIDELALRLVQDAKKDDPHRVFAGLLNYTCTRLALKVVRLQFGSLRYWLIAMLTGIFKNISDEFYRRLGAPYEDKQKARSGDVDLFQEYLEEIEKI
;
A
#
# COMPACT_ATOMS: atom_id res chain seq x y z
N MET A 1 9.93 -0.47 -2.95
CA MET A 1 10.21 0.91 -3.39
C MET A 1 11.60 0.99 -4.02
N PRO A 2 11.71 1.16 -5.35
CA PRO A 2 12.99 1.11 -6.06
C PRO A 2 13.91 2.30 -5.75
N TYR A 3 13.35 3.41 -5.25
CA TYR A 3 14.07 4.65 -4.97
C TYR A 3 14.70 4.72 -3.57
N ILE A 4 14.48 3.72 -2.70
CA ILE A 4 15.13 3.63 -1.38
C ILE A 4 16.32 2.67 -1.50
N GLN A 5 17.49 3.11 -1.02
CA GLN A 5 18.69 2.27 -1.00
C GLN A 5 18.44 0.94 -0.27
N ALA A 6 19.02 -0.15 -0.78
CA ALA A 6 18.79 -1.47 -0.21
C ALA A 6 19.30 -1.59 1.24
N ALA A 7 20.41 -0.92 1.56
CA ALA A 7 20.96 -0.90 2.93
C ALA A 7 19.98 -0.27 3.93
N SER A 8 19.42 0.90 3.61
CA SER A 8 18.44 1.58 4.47
C SER A 8 17.16 0.77 4.69
N ARG A 9 16.80 -0.11 3.74
CA ARG A 9 15.67 -1.04 3.92
C ARG A 9 16.00 -2.14 4.93
N LYS A 10 17.19 -2.75 4.80
CA LYS A 10 17.64 -3.84 5.68
C LYS A 10 17.68 -3.45 7.16
N GLU A 11 18.04 -2.21 7.46
CA GLU A 11 18.04 -1.70 8.85
C GLU A 11 16.63 -1.65 9.47
N LEU A 12 15.60 -1.53 8.64
CA LEU A 12 14.20 -1.47 9.06
C LEU A 12 13.51 -2.83 9.04
N ASP A 13 13.92 -3.74 8.17
CA ASP A 13 13.24 -5.02 7.91
C ASP A 13 12.96 -5.79 9.21
N GLY A 14 13.95 -5.95 10.10
CA GLY A 14 13.77 -6.68 11.36
C GLY A 14 12.72 -6.06 12.31
N LEU A 15 12.67 -4.73 12.38
CA LEU A 15 11.67 -4.01 13.19
C LEU A 15 10.26 -4.13 12.58
N ILE A 16 10.18 -4.13 11.25
CA ILE A 16 8.93 -4.29 10.51
C ILE A 16 8.39 -5.72 10.69
N ASP A 17 9.26 -6.72 10.60
CA ASP A 17 8.90 -8.13 10.79
C ASP A 17 8.35 -8.39 12.20
N GLU A 18 9.00 -7.85 13.23
CA GLU A 18 8.53 -7.97 14.62
C GLU A 18 7.16 -7.32 14.81
N LEU A 19 6.96 -6.12 14.27
CA LEU A 19 5.69 -5.42 14.33
C LEU A 19 4.58 -6.19 13.59
N ALA A 20 4.88 -6.73 12.41
CA ALA A 20 3.94 -7.53 11.64
C ALA A 20 3.50 -8.79 12.39
N LEU A 21 4.44 -9.52 13.00
CA LEU A 21 4.14 -10.68 13.84
C LEU A 21 3.21 -10.31 14.99
N ARG A 22 3.44 -9.18 15.64
CA ARG A 22 2.58 -8.70 16.73
C ARG A 22 1.16 -8.38 16.25
N LEU A 23 1.01 -7.70 15.10
CA LEU A 23 -0.31 -7.39 14.55
C LEU A 23 -1.10 -8.65 14.21
N VAL A 24 -0.45 -9.67 13.66
CA VAL A 24 -1.08 -10.96 13.35
C VAL A 24 -1.50 -11.71 14.62
N GLN A 25 -0.67 -11.70 15.66
CA GLN A 25 -1.01 -12.33 16.95
C GLN A 25 -2.22 -11.67 17.61
N ASP A 26 -2.32 -10.34 17.55
CA ASP A 26 -3.45 -9.61 18.13
C ASP A 26 -4.72 -9.77 17.28
N ALA A 27 -4.61 -9.87 15.95
CA ALA A 27 -5.74 -10.10 15.06
C ALA A 27 -6.43 -11.46 15.25
N LYS A 28 -5.72 -12.47 15.77
CA LYS A 28 -6.27 -13.81 16.05
C LYS A 28 -7.22 -13.87 17.25
N LYS A 29 -7.34 -12.80 18.03
CA LYS A 29 -8.16 -12.75 19.26
C LYS A 29 -9.63 -12.41 19.00
N ASP A 30 -9.97 -11.97 17.80
CA ASP A 30 -11.30 -11.49 17.36
C ASP A 30 -11.50 -11.82 15.86
N ASP A 31 -12.53 -11.26 15.19
CA ASP A 31 -12.73 -11.38 13.73
C ASP A 31 -11.44 -10.99 12.96
N PRO A 32 -10.73 -11.96 12.35
CA PRO A 32 -9.42 -11.73 11.77
C PRO A 32 -9.42 -10.68 10.66
N HIS A 33 -10.51 -10.55 9.90
CA HIS A 33 -10.57 -9.60 8.78
C HIS A 33 -10.78 -8.18 9.26
N ARG A 34 -11.73 -7.98 10.17
CA ARG A 34 -12.02 -6.67 10.76
C ARG A 34 -10.84 -6.18 11.61
N VAL A 35 -10.26 -7.07 12.40
CA VAL A 35 -9.16 -6.71 13.30
C VAL A 35 -7.87 -6.48 12.51
N PHE A 36 -7.59 -7.26 11.46
CA PHE A 36 -6.48 -6.98 10.55
C PHE A 36 -6.57 -5.58 9.94
N ALA A 37 -7.72 -5.22 9.34
CA ALA A 37 -7.89 -3.92 8.68
C ALA A 37 -7.75 -2.76 9.67
N GLY A 38 -8.37 -2.87 10.85
CA GLY A 38 -8.30 -1.85 11.90
C GLY A 38 -6.89 -1.68 12.47
N LEU A 39 -6.22 -2.78 12.84
CA LEU A 39 -4.89 -2.75 13.42
C LEU A 39 -3.84 -2.22 12.45
N LEU A 40 -3.89 -2.64 11.18
CA LEU A 40 -2.96 -2.16 10.16
C LEU A 40 -3.16 -0.66 9.90
N ASN A 41 -4.42 -0.21 9.77
CA ASN A 41 -4.72 1.21 9.58
C ASN A 41 -4.24 2.06 10.77
N TYR A 42 -4.54 1.63 12.01
CA TYR A 42 -4.07 2.31 13.22
C TYR A 42 -2.54 2.39 13.26
N THR A 43 -1.86 1.28 12.96
CA THR A 43 -0.40 1.19 13.02
C THR A 43 0.25 2.12 12.02
N CYS A 44 -0.18 2.08 10.76
CA CYS A 44 0.29 2.96 9.70
C CYS A 44 0.08 4.44 10.05
N THR A 45 -1.13 4.80 10.49
CA THR A 45 -1.49 6.16 10.88
C THR A 45 -0.62 6.65 12.04
N ARG A 46 -0.51 5.85 13.10
CA ARG A 46 0.27 6.21 14.30
C ARG A 46 1.75 6.31 14.00
N LEU A 47 2.30 5.39 13.20
CA LEU A 47 3.70 5.43 12.78
C LEU A 47 4.00 6.72 12.02
N ALA A 48 3.19 7.05 11.01
CA ALA A 48 3.36 8.27 10.23
C ALA A 48 3.33 9.54 11.09
N LEU A 49 2.34 9.65 11.99
CA LEU A 49 2.24 10.80 12.89
C LEU A 49 3.41 10.89 13.89
N LYS A 50 3.90 9.74 14.37
CA LYS A 50 5.10 9.69 15.23
C LYS A 50 6.34 10.15 14.47
N VAL A 51 6.55 9.67 13.25
CA VAL A 51 7.67 10.11 12.39
C VAL A 51 7.59 11.61 12.16
N VAL A 52 6.41 12.15 11.84
CA VAL A 52 6.23 13.60 11.69
C VAL A 52 6.58 14.36 12.96
N ARG A 53 6.10 13.90 14.13
CA ARG A 53 6.40 14.55 15.40
C ARG A 53 7.89 14.54 15.72
N LEU A 54 8.56 13.40 15.54
CA LEU A 54 9.99 13.24 15.84
C LEU A 54 10.87 14.04 14.88
N GLN A 55 10.51 14.09 13.60
CA GLN A 55 11.31 14.76 12.57
C GLN A 55 11.07 16.27 12.51
N PHE A 56 9.83 16.73 12.68
CA PHE A 56 9.44 18.12 12.41
C PHE A 56 8.91 18.87 13.64
N GLY A 57 8.71 18.19 14.78
CA GLY A 57 8.25 18.79 16.03
C GLY A 57 6.76 19.17 16.07
N SER A 58 6.18 19.61 14.95
CA SER A 58 4.77 19.99 14.83
C SER A 58 4.16 19.59 13.48
N LEU A 59 2.84 19.37 13.47
CA LEU A 59 2.09 19.07 12.25
C LEU A 59 1.75 20.37 11.52
N ARG A 60 2.13 20.46 10.25
CA ARG A 60 1.79 21.56 9.34
C ARG A 60 0.93 21.04 8.20
N TYR A 61 0.12 21.89 7.58
CA TYR A 61 -0.80 21.45 6.52
C TYR A 61 -0.11 20.75 5.35
N TRP A 62 1.05 21.25 4.91
CA TRP A 62 1.81 20.61 3.84
C TRP A 62 2.29 19.19 4.21
N LEU A 63 2.50 18.89 5.49
CA LEU A 63 2.80 17.53 5.96
C LEU A 63 1.58 16.61 5.85
N ILE A 64 0.36 17.14 6.03
CA ILE A 64 -0.88 16.38 5.81
C ILE A 64 -0.99 16.02 4.33
N ALA A 65 -0.82 16.99 3.43
CA ALA A 65 -0.84 16.75 1.98
C ALA A 65 0.23 15.72 1.57
N MET A 66 1.44 15.82 2.13
CA MET A 66 2.53 14.87 1.89
C MET A 66 2.19 13.46 2.39
N LEU A 67 1.68 13.32 3.62
CA LEU A 67 1.27 12.02 4.15
C LEU A 67 0.17 11.38 3.32
N THR A 68 -0.86 12.15 2.93
CA THR A 68 -1.94 11.66 2.08
C THR A 68 -1.40 11.17 0.73
N GLY A 69 -0.51 11.93 0.11
CA GLY A 69 0.15 11.53 -1.14
C GLY A 69 0.99 10.26 -0.98
N ILE A 70 1.73 10.12 0.13
CA ILE A 70 2.50 8.90 0.44
C ILE A 70 1.58 7.70 0.55
N PHE A 71 0.49 7.78 1.32
CA PHE A 71 -0.44 6.66 1.49
C PHE A 71 -1.19 6.30 0.19
N LYS A 72 -1.54 7.29 -0.63
CA LYS A 72 -2.10 7.06 -1.96
C LYS A 72 -1.11 6.30 -2.84
N ASN A 73 0.14 6.74 -2.89
CA ASN A 73 1.19 6.04 -3.65
C ASN A 73 1.40 4.60 -3.15
N ILE A 74 1.37 4.36 -1.83
CA ILE A 74 1.46 3.00 -1.27
C ILE A 74 0.30 2.13 -1.77
N SER A 75 -0.93 2.65 -1.73
CA SER A 75 -2.12 1.94 -2.24
C SER A 75 -1.98 1.61 -3.72
N ASP A 76 -1.54 2.58 -4.53
CA ASP A 76 -1.39 2.41 -5.98
C ASP A 76 -0.30 1.39 -6.32
N GLU A 77 0.76 1.29 -5.52
CA GLU A 77 1.79 0.28 -5.70
C GLU A 77 1.29 -1.14 -5.41
N PHE A 78 0.37 -1.32 -4.45
CA PHE A 78 -0.28 -2.62 -4.24
C PHE A 78 -1.09 -3.02 -5.46
N TYR A 79 -1.91 -2.11 -5.98
CA TYR A 79 -2.72 -2.41 -7.16
C TYR A 79 -1.85 -2.64 -8.39
N ARG A 80 -0.91 -1.74 -8.69
CA ARG A 80 -0.04 -1.82 -9.88
C ARG A 80 0.87 -3.05 -9.89
N ARG A 81 1.44 -3.44 -8.75
CA ARG A 81 2.41 -4.54 -8.69
C ARG A 81 1.83 -5.89 -8.33
N LEU A 82 0.69 -5.92 -7.64
CA LEU A 82 0.08 -7.17 -7.17
C LEU A 82 -1.30 -7.38 -7.77
N GLY A 83 -2.14 -6.34 -7.80
CA GLY A 83 -3.48 -6.35 -8.39
C GLY A 83 -3.47 -6.60 -9.90
N ALA A 84 -2.79 -5.75 -10.66
CA ALA A 84 -2.76 -5.85 -12.13
C ALA A 84 -2.24 -7.21 -12.63
N PRO A 85 -1.12 -7.78 -12.13
CA PRO A 85 -0.71 -9.12 -12.54
C PRO A 85 -1.69 -10.24 -12.13
N TYR A 86 -2.44 -10.04 -11.04
CA TYR A 86 -3.51 -10.96 -10.66
C TYR A 86 -4.70 -10.86 -11.64
N GLU A 87 -5.11 -9.65 -12.00
CA GLU A 87 -6.18 -9.38 -12.96
C GLU A 87 -5.82 -9.86 -14.37
N ASP A 88 -4.57 -9.70 -14.82
CA ASP A 88 -4.10 -10.26 -16.10
C ASP A 88 -4.31 -11.77 -16.17
N LYS A 89 -4.06 -12.48 -15.07
CA LYS A 89 -4.34 -13.93 -14.99
C LYS A 89 -5.84 -14.24 -15.00
N GLN A 90 -6.68 -13.38 -14.44
CA GLN A 90 -8.13 -13.55 -14.48
C GLN A 90 -8.68 -13.28 -15.89
N LYS A 91 -8.21 -12.22 -16.56
CA LYS A 91 -8.56 -11.90 -17.95
C LYS A 91 -8.21 -13.05 -18.90
N ALA A 92 -7.03 -13.64 -18.75
CA ALA A 92 -6.62 -14.80 -19.55
C ALA A 92 -7.52 -16.04 -19.34
N ARG A 93 -8.24 -16.12 -18.21
CA ARG A 93 -9.13 -17.25 -17.88
C ARG A 93 -10.59 -16.99 -18.24
N SER A 94 -11.07 -15.78 -17.99
CA SER A 94 -12.50 -15.44 -18.02
C SER A 94 -12.88 -14.46 -19.13
N GLY A 95 -11.89 -13.98 -19.91
CA GLY A 95 -12.05 -12.82 -20.77
C GLY A 95 -11.99 -11.51 -19.99
N ASP A 96 -11.99 -10.40 -20.72
CA ASP A 96 -12.10 -9.04 -20.18
C ASP A 96 -13.38 -8.39 -20.69
N VAL A 97 -13.69 -7.17 -20.24
CA VAL A 97 -14.76 -6.37 -20.82
C VAL A 97 -14.42 -6.06 -22.28
N ASP A 98 -15.27 -6.51 -23.19
CA ASP A 98 -15.15 -6.36 -24.64
C ASP A 98 -14.86 -4.92 -25.09
N LEU A 99 -15.55 -3.94 -24.52
CA LEU A 99 -15.35 -2.52 -24.85
C LEU A 99 -13.92 -2.02 -24.63
N PHE A 100 -13.15 -2.58 -23.70
CA PHE A 100 -11.75 -2.16 -23.54
C PHE A 100 -10.92 -2.49 -24.77
N GLN A 101 -11.16 -3.64 -25.40
CA GLN A 101 -10.48 -4.03 -26.62
C GLN A 101 -10.86 -3.10 -27.78
N GLU A 102 -12.15 -2.78 -27.92
CA GLU A 102 -12.64 -1.84 -28.95
C GLU A 102 -11.95 -0.47 -28.84
N TYR A 103 -11.90 0.10 -27.63
CA TYR A 103 -11.24 1.40 -27.44
C TYR A 103 -9.72 1.35 -27.65
N LEU A 104 -9.05 0.26 -27.30
CA LEU A 104 -7.61 0.11 -27.56
C LEU A 104 -7.34 0.11 -29.07
N GLU A 105 -8.17 -0.58 -29.85
CA GLU A 105 -8.06 -0.61 -31.32
C GLU A 105 -8.35 0.75 -31.97
N GLU A 106 -9.24 1.56 -31.39
CA GLU A 106 -9.47 2.95 -31.83
C GLU A 106 -8.25 3.82 -31.60
N ILE A 107 -7.62 3.72 -30.42
CA ILE A 107 -6.43 4.50 -30.06
C ILE A 107 -5.25 4.16 -30.97
N GLU A 108 -5.03 2.89 -31.30
CA GLU A 108 -3.92 2.46 -32.18
C GLU A 108 -4.05 2.95 -33.63
N LYS A 109 -5.25 3.37 -34.07
CA LYS A 109 -5.50 3.89 -35.42
C LYS A 109 -5.22 5.39 -35.57
N ILE A 110 -4.93 6.10 -34.47
CA ILE A 110 -4.62 7.55 -34.42
C ILE A 110 -3.11 7.77 -34.56
#